data_AF-A0A2E2WYT3-F1
#
_entry.id   AF-A0A2E2WYT3-F1
#
_cell.length_a   1.000
_cell.length_b   1.000
_cell.length_c   1.000
_cell.angle_alpha   90.00
_cell.angle_beta   90.00
_cell.angle_gamma   90.00
#
_symmetry.space_group_name_H-M   'P 1'
#
loop_
_entity.id
_entity.type
_entity.pdbx_description
1 polymer ?
#
loop_
_entity_poly.entity_id
_entity_poly.type
_entity_poly.pdbx_seq_one_letter_code
_entity_poly.pdbx_strand_id
1 'polypeptide(L)' 'AIARAIATEPDVVLADEPTGALDSRNAENVLQIFDDLQTPERSICIVTHDLHVAHFARRKISMLDGRIVSDASVERS' A
#
# COMPACT_ATOMS: atom_id res chain seq x y z
N ALA A 1 -8.12 -11.24 5.82
CA ALA A 1 -7.99 -10.02 6.65
C ALA A 1 -8.54 -8.78 5.95
N ILE A 2 -8.17 -8.55 4.68
CA ILE A 2 -8.58 -7.38 3.85
C ILE A 2 -10.09 -7.13 3.88
N ALA A 3 -10.93 -8.14 3.61
CA ALA A 3 -12.39 -8.00 3.61
C ALA A 3 -12.97 -7.42 4.93
N ARG A 4 -12.42 -7.81 6.08
CA ARG A 4 -12.84 -7.28 7.39
C ARG A 4 -12.41 -5.82 7.57
N ALA A 5 -11.24 -5.45 7.05
CA ALA A 5 -10.72 -4.09 7.15
C ALA A 5 -11.56 -3.08 6.36
N ILE A 6 -12.28 -3.53 5.31
CA ILE A 6 -13.06 -2.65 4.42
C ILE A 6 -14.56 -2.65 4.77
N ALA A 7 -15.03 -3.61 5.57
CA ALA A 7 -16.45 -3.78 5.89
C ALA A 7 -17.12 -2.56 6.56
N THR A 8 -16.34 -1.63 7.10
CA THR A 8 -16.80 -0.40 7.76
C THR A 8 -16.67 0.85 6.88
N GLU A 9 -16.35 0.69 5.60
CA GLU A 9 -16.14 1.80 4.65
C GLU A 9 -15.18 2.88 5.19
N PRO A 10 -13.98 2.52 5.66
CA PRO A 10 -13.09 3.49 6.29
C PRO A 10 -12.50 4.47 5.28
N ASP A 11 -12.32 5.73 5.70
CA ASP A 11 -11.60 6.76 4.92
C ASP A 11 -10.12 6.41 4.73
N VAL A 12 -9.53 5.61 5.62
CA VAL A 12 -8.14 5.19 5.56
C VAL A 12 -7.99 3.71 5.90
N VAL A 13 -7.31 2.96 5.02
CA VAL A 13 -6.86 1.59 5.29
C VAL A 13 -5.36 1.59 5.50
N LEU A 14 -4.93 1.10 6.66
CA LEU A 14 -3.51 0.86 6.97
C LEU A 14 -3.21 -0.63 6.76
N ALA A 15 -2.24 -0.94 5.92
CA ALA A 15 -1.81 -2.30 5.62
C ALA A 15 -0.32 -2.45 5.97
N ASP A 16 -0.02 -3.23 7.00
CA ASP A 16 1.34 -3.51 7.45
C ASP A 16 1.83 -4.83 6.84
N GLU A 17 2.84 -4.74 5.97
CA GLU A 17 3.43 -5.86 5.21
C GLU A 17 2.39 -6.83 4.59
N PRO A 18 1.41 -6.34 3.79
CA PRO A 18 0.26 -7.13 3.37
C PRO A 18 0.59 -8.28 2.41
N THR A 19 1.79 -8.27 1.82
CA THR A 19 2.25 -9.25 0.82
C THR A 19 3.38 -10.14 1.32
N GLY A 20 3.89 -9.95 2.55
CA GLY A 20 5.14 -10.57 3.02
C GLY A 20 5.18 -12.10 3.06
N ALA A 21 4.02 -12.78 3.04
CA ALA A 21 3.91 -14.24 3.00
C ALA A 21 3.38 -14.80 1.67
N LEU A 22 3.26 -13.95 0.64
CA LEU A 22 2.68 -14.32 -0.64
C LEU A 22 3.76 -14.47 -1.71
N ASP A 23 3.52 -15.35 -2.68
CA ASP A 23 4.29 -15.36 -3.93
C ASP A 23 3.99 -14.11 -4.77
N SER A 24 4.82 -13.86 -5.79
CA SER A 24 4.72 -12.66 -6.63
C SER A 24 3.35 -12.47 -7.28
N ARG A 25 2.71 -13.53 -7.77
CA ARG A 25 1.37 -13.44 -8.38
C ARG A 25 0.30 -13.09 -7.35
N ASN A 26 0.36 -13.72 -6.18
CA ASN A 26 -0.59 -13.44 -5.11
C ASN A 26 -0.37 -12.05 -4.49
N ALA A 27 0.87 -11.57 -4.43
CA ALA A 27 1.19 -10.21 -4.04
C ALA A 27 0.57 -9.19 -5.02
N GLU A 28 0.77 -9.36 -6.33
CA GLU A 28 0.15 -8.52 -7.37
C GLU A 28 -1.37 -8.47 -7.24
N ASN A 29 -2.03 -9.62 -7.04
CA ASN A 29 -3.48 -9.68 -6.84
C ASN A 29 -3.93 -8.85 -5.62
N VAL A 30 -3.19 -8.91 -4.52
CA VAL A 30 -3.50 -8.12 -3.32
C VAL A 30 -3.31 -6.62 -3.57
N LEU A 31 -2.26 -6.23 -4.29
CA LEU A 31 -2.03 -4.82 -4.64
C LEU A 31 -3.13 -4.31 -5.58
N GLN A 32 -3.60 -5.13 -6.51
CA GLN A 32 -4.72 -4.78 -7.38
C GLN A 32 -5.99 -4.54 -6.58
N ILE A 33 -6.29 -5.40 -5.59
CA ILE A 33 -7.43 -5.19 -4.69
C ILE A 33 -7.31 -3.85 -3.96
N PHE A 34 -6.12 -3.48 -3.48
CA PHE A 34 -5.92 -2.18 -2.84
C PHE A 34 -6.08 -1.00 -3.80
N ASP A 35 -5.64 -1.14 -5.05
CA ASP A 35 -5.82 -0.12 -6.09
C ASP A 35 -7.32 0.08 -6.41
N ASP A 36 -8.08 -1.00 -6.55
CA ASP A 36 -9.53 -0.98 -6.81
C ASP A 36 -10.33 -0.38 -5.64
N LEU A 37 -9.78 -0.45 -4.43
CA LEU A 37 -10.38 0.16 -3.25
C LEU A 37 -10.07 1.64 -3.16
N GLN A 38 -9.09 2.19 -3.85
CA GLN A 38 -8.81 3.61 -3.74
C GLN A 38 -9.96 4.45 -4.30
N THR A 39 -10.43 5.44 -3.54
CA THR A 39 -11.39 6.45 -4.00
C THR A 39 -10.90 7.85 -3.59
N PRO A 40 -11.49 8.94 -4.09
CA PRO A 40 -11.16 10.28 -3.61
C PRO A 40 -11.33 10.46 -2.08
N GLU A 41 -12.23 9.70 -1.47
CA GLU A 41 -12.55 9.70 -0.04
C GLU A 41 -11.77 8.62 0.74
N ARG A 42 -11.33 7.55 0.07
CA ARG A 42 -10.63 6.42 0.69
C ARG A 42 -9.17 6.31 0.27
N SER A 43 -8.28 6.53 1.23
CA SER A 43 -6.84 6.35 1.08
C SER A 43 -6.36 4.98 1.56
N ILE A 44 -5.38 4.41 0.87
CA ILE A 44 -4.69 3.18 1.28
C ILE A 44 -3.23 3.54 1.59
N CYS A 45 -2.77 3.18 2.79
CA CYS A 45 -1.38 3.33 3.22
C CYS A 45 -0.79 1.94 3.44
N ILE A 46 0.28 1.62 2.71
CA ILE A 46 0.99 0.35 2.81
C ILE A 46 2.35 0.61 3.44
N VAL A 47 2.65 -0.12 4.52
CA VAL A 47 4.01 -0.20 5.09
C VAL A 47 4.66 -1.45 4.54
N THR A 48 5.81 -1.28 3.90
CA THR A 48 6.57 -2.40 3.37
C THR A 48 8.06 -2.10 3.22
N HIS A 49 8.89 -3.13 3.29
CA HIS A 49 10.28 -3.10 2.87
C HIS A 49 10.50 -3.52 1.40
N ASP A 50 9.46 -4.02 0.72
CA ASP A 50 9.54 -4.44 -0.68
C ASP A 50 9.42 -3.25 -1.63
N LEU A 51 10.50 -2.96 -2.36
CA LEU A 51 10.53 -1.88 -3.35
C LEU A 51 9.53 -2.12 -4.49
N HIS A 52 9.28 -3.37 -4.89
CA HIS A 52 8.32 -3.70 -5.93
C HIS A 52 6.92 -3.25 -5.52
N VAL A 53 6.49 -3.58 -4.30
CA VAL A 53 5.23 -3.10 -3.73
C VAL A 53 5.21 -1.57 -3.62
N ALA A 54 6.31 -0.96 -3.17
CA ALA A 54 6.39 0.49 -3.07
C ALA A 54 6.21 1.19 -4.44
N HIS A 55 6.67 0.58 -5.53
CA HIS A 55 6.49 1.10 -6.90
C HIS A 55 5.03 1.10 -7.37
N PHE A 56 4.15 0.27 -6.79
CA PHE A 56 2.72 0.37 -7.03
C PHE A 56 2.08 1.59 -6.37
N ALA A 57 2.69 2.23 -5.36
CA ALA A 57 2.08 3.39 -4.71
C ALA A 57 2.12 4.65 -5.59
N ARG A 58 1.18 5.58 -5.39
CA ARG A 58 1.21 6.92 -6.04
C ARG A 58 2.16 7.90 -5.34
N ARG A 59 2.47 7.66 -4.06
CA ARG A 59 3.40 8.43 -3.23
C ARG A 59 4.21 7.43 -2.40
N LYS A 60 5.52 7.64 -2.34
CA LYS A 60 6.45 6.85 -1.51
C LYS A 60 7.05 7.76 -0.44
N ILE A 61 6.97 7.29 0.80
CA ILE A 61 7.65 7.90 1.94
C ILE A 61 8.68 6.88 2.43
N SER A 62 9.95 7.27 2.44
CA SER A 62 11.03 6.44 2.99
C SER A 62 11.39 6.93 4.39
N MET A 63 11.53 5.99 5.31
CA MET A 63 11.92 6.25 6.69
C MET A 63 13.22 5.53 7.04
N LEU A 64 14.07 6.19 7.83
CA LEU A 64 15.29 5.63 8.40
C LEU A 64 15.45 6.17 9.82
N ASP A 65 15.71 5.30 10.79
CA ASP A 65 15.90 5.68 12.21
C ASP A 65 14.78 6.58 12.78
N GLY A 66 13.53 6.25 12.44
CA GLY A 66 12.35 7.00 12.88
C GLY A 66 12.18 8.36 12.21
N ARG A 67 12.96 8.69 11.18
CA ARG A 67 12.89 9.95 10.44
C ARG A 67 12.47 9.71 9.00
N ILE A 68 11.64 10.60 8.45
CA ILE A 68 11.37 10.64 7.01
C ILE A 68 12.63 11.15 6.31
N VAL A 69 13.18 10.34 5.41
CA VAL A 69 14.37 10.67 4.61
C VAL A 69 14.04 10.95 3.15
N SER A 70 12.86 10.55 2.68
CA SER A 70 12.36 10.87 1.34
C SER A 70 10.84 10.87 1.32
N ASP A 71 10.27 11.74 0.49
CA ASP A 71 8.84 11.84 0.22
C ASP A 71 8.66 12.28 -1.24
N ALA A 72 8.16 11.37 -2.07
CA ALA A 72 8.07 11.59 -3.51
C ALA A 72 6.77 11.01 -4.08
N SER A 73 6.15 11.72 -5.02
CA SER A 73 5.18 11.13 -5.93
C SER A 73 5.88 10.12 -6.84
N VAL A 74 5.23 8.99 -7.09
CA VAL A 74 5.69 7.99 -8.05
C VAL A 74 4.93 8.20 -9.34
N GLU A 75 5.66 8.50 -10.41
CA GLU A 75 5.09 8.48 -11.75
C GLU A 75 4.87 7.02 -12.14
N ARG A 76 3.60 6.62 -12.30
CA ARG A 76 3.25 5.31 -12.88
C ARG A 76 3.43 5.43 -14.39
N SER A 77 4.44 4.75 -14.93
CA SER A 77 4.68 4.63 -16.39
C SER A 77 3.67 3.69 -17.04
#